data_AF-X1KF24-F1
#
_entry.id   AF-X1KF24-F1
#
_cell.length_a   1.000
_cell.length_b   1.000
_cell.length_c   1.000
_cell.angle_alpha   90.00
_cell.angle_beta   90.00
_cell.angle_gamma   90.00
#
_symmetry.space_group_name_H-M   'P 1'
#
loop_
_entity.id
_entity.type
_entity.pdbx_description
1 polymer ?
#
loop_
_entity_poly.entity_id
_entity_poly.type
_entity_poly.pdbx_seq_one_letter_code
_entity_poly.pdbx_strand_id
1 'polypeptide(L)'
;TVNGTNEIRVINWKKYQSEYARQKPYRQKVTKKVTRGSATQSNKEKEKEKEKENTSSPKLKFTDEDMKLVKELETLIKEVDPKHKFAGGRRREKWANTFRLMRRQDHRTVKDIRTVMEAAFGDSFWSTVIQSADGFREHYNQLRAKMLGGKNNGKKPERSAPYH
;
A
#
# COMPACT_ATOMS: atom_id res chain seq x y z
N THR A 1 -36.83 6.67 29.37
CA THR A 1 -36.46 6.75 27.95
C THR A 1 -35.30 7.72 27.81
N VAL A 2 -34.10 7.23 27.49
CA VAL A 2 -32.93 8.11 27.27
C VAL A 2 -32.29 7.68 25.95
N ASN A 3 -32.60 8.41 24.88
CA ASN A 3 -31.96 8.26 23.58
C ASN A 3 -30.80 9.24 23.53
N GLY A 4 -29.58 8.75 23.82
CA GLY A 4 -28.35 9.53 23.67
C GLY A 4 -27.71 9.27 22.31
N THR A 5 -27.92 10.18 21.35
CA THR A 5 -27.20 10.21 20.07
C THR A 5 -25.79 10.78 20.28
N ASN A 6 -24.77 9.93 20.25
CA ASN A 6 -23.37 10.34 20.24
C ASN A 6 -22.94 10.79 18.83
N GLU A 7 -23.06 12.09 18.53
CA GLU A 7 -22.43 12.69 17.35
C GLU A 7 -20.92 12.85 17.56
N ILE A 8 -20.13 11.97 16.95
CA ILE A 8 -18.67 12.11 16.93
C ILE A 8 -18.31 13.15 15.86
N ARG A 9 -18.13 14.41 16.26
CA ARG A 9 -17.52 15.44 15.41
C ARG A 9 -16.05 15.12 15.18
N VAL A 10 -15.70 14.64 13.98
CA VAL A 10 -14.30 14.44 13.56
C VAL A 10 -13.69 15.80 13.19
N ILE A 11 -13.19 16.52 14.19
CA ILE A 11 -12.57 17.83 14.03
C ILE A 11 -11.12 17.71 13.53
N ASN A 12 -10.87 17.19 12.32
CA ASN A 12 -9.56 17.40 11.66
C ASN A 12 -9.41 17.02 10.18
N TRP A 13 -10.51 16.79 9.45
CA TRP A 13 -10.43 16.37 8.04
C TRP A 13 -9.71 17.39 7.13
N LYS A 14 -9.92 18.69 7.37
CA LYS A 14 -9.28 19.76 6.56
C LYS A 14 -7.76 19.82 6.71
N LYS A 15 -7.19 19.56 7.91
CA LYS A 15 -5.73 19.54 8.08
C LYS A 15 -5.11 18.35 7.34
N TYR A 16 -5.74 17.18 7.44
CA TYR A 16 -5.26 15.97 6.76
C TYR A 16 -5.24 16.13 5.22
N GLN A 17 -6.30 16.72 4.63
CA GLN A 17 -6.32 17.01 3.20
C GLN A 17 -5.22 18.00 2.76
N SER A 18 -4.91 19.01 3.58
CA SER A 18 -3.88 20.01 3.27
C SER A 18 -2.45 19.45 3.32
N GLU A 19 -2.19 18.48 4.19
CA GLU A 19 -0.89 17.84 4.34
C GLU A 19 -0.62 16.82 3.22
N TYR A 20 -1.66 16.09 2.81
CA TYR A 20 -1.61 15.19 1.65
C TYR A 20 -1.30 15.95 0.34
N ALA A 21 -1.84 17.17 0.18
CA ALA A 21 -1.53 18.02 -0.96
C ALA A 21 -0.08 18.54 -0.96
N ARG A 22 0.53 18.78 0.21
CA ARG A 22 1.93 19.24 0.34
C ARG A 22 2.96 18.16 -0.01
N GLN A 23 2.61 16.88 0.11
CA GLN A 23 3.53 15.76 -0.15
C GLN A 23 3.55 15.30 -1.62
N LYS A 24 2.54 15.67 -2.43
CA LYS A 24 2.50 15.38 -3.88
C LYS A 24 3.76 15.82 -4.66
N PRO A 25 4.33 17.03 -4.46
CA PRO A 25 5.51 17.47 -5.23
C PRO A 25 6.86 16.90 -4.75
N TYR A 26 6.94 16.21 -3.60
CA TYR A 26 8.19 15.62 -3.11
C TYR A 26 8.45 14.22 -3.70
N ARG A 27 7.39 13.47 -4.00
CA ARG A 27 7.47 12.09 -4.54
C ARG A 27 7.79 12.03 -6.05
N GLN A 28 7.62 13.14 -6.77
CA GLN A 28 7.95 13.26 -8.21
C GLN A 28 9.40 13.71 -8.50
N LYS A 29 10.21 14.02 -7.48
CA LYS A 29 11.56 14.59 -7.66
C LYS A 29 12.73 13.60 -7.51
N VAL A 30 12.46 12.30 -7.35
CA VAL A 30 13.51 11.26 -7.15
C VAL A 30 13.79 10.42 -8.41
N THR A 31 13.33 10.85 -9.60
CA THR A 31 13.53 10.10 -10.86
C THR A 31 14.15 10.92 -12.01
N LYS A 32 14.97 11.93 -11.72
CA LYS A 32 15.68 12.69 -12.79
C LYS A 32 17.11 13.05 -12.41
N LYS A 33 18.04 12.09 -12.34
CA LYS A 33 19.49 12.33 -12.45
C LYS A 33 20.28 11.08 -12.94
N VAL A 34 19.95 10.55 -14.12
CA VAL A 34 20.85 9.80 -15.03
C VAL A 34 20.14 9.90 -16.39
N THR A 35 20.55 10.64 -17.41
CA THR A 35 21.79 10.60 -18.19
C THR A 35 22.05 11.96 -18.85
N ARG A 36 23.33 12.32 -18.97
CA ARG A 36 23.84 13.46 -19.75
C ARG A 36 24.45 12.89 -21.03
N GLY A 37 24.14 13.51 -22.18
CA GLY A 37 24.70 13.20 -23.52
C GLY A 37 23.71 12.38 -24.36
N SER A 38 23.40 12.71 -25.62
CA SER A 38 23.88 13.72 -26.56
C SER A 38 22.80 13.94 -27.66
N ALA A 39 22.96 14.98 -28.48
CA ALA A 39 22.21 15.38 -29.68
C ALA A 39 21.72 14.20 -30.58
N THR A 40 20.68 14.30 -31.42
CA THR A 40 20.42 15.31 -32.47
C THR A 40 19.00 15.16 -33.07
N GLN A 41 18.41 16.31 -33.43
CA GLN A 41 17.55 16.60 -34.61
C GLN A 41 16.21 15.88 -34.87
N SER A 42 15.14 16.71 -34.74
CA SER A 42 14.02 16.94 -35.69
C SER A 42 13.76 15.93 -36.81
N ASN A 43 12.52 15.41 -36.90
CA ASN A 43 11.63 15.78 -38.00
C ASN A 43 10.17 15.33 -37.79
N LYS A 44 9.34 16.00 -38.56
CA LYS A 44 7.92 16.27 -38.45
C LYS A 44 7.08 15.33 -39.33
N GLU A 45 5.83 15.14 -38.92
CA GLU A 45 4.65 14.65 -39.67
C GLU A 45 4.57 13.17 -40.12
N LYS A 46 3.49 12.50 -39.66
CA LYS A 46 2.49 11.91 -40.57
C LYS A 46 1.22 11.45 -39.83
N GLU A 47 0.09 11.91 -40.36
CA GLU A 47 -1.23 11.31 -40.19
C GLU A 47 -1.25 9.87 -40.74
N LYS A 48 -1.89 8.92 -40.02
CA LYS A 48 -3.06 8.17 -40.51
C LYS A 48 -3.45 7.02 -39.58
N GLU A 49 -4.76 6.89 -39.50
CA GLU A 49 -5.66 5.81 -39.08
C GLU A 49 -5.12 4.40 -38.81
N LYS A 50 -5.78 3.79 -37.81
CA LYS A 50 -6.13 2.37 -37.65
C LYS A 50 -4.98 1.36 -37.71
N GLU A 51 -4.66 0.80 -36.55
CA GLU A 51 -4.70 -0.66 -36.41
C GLU A 51 -4.81 -1.13 -34.95
N LYS A 52 -5.54 -2.22 -34.78
CA LYS A 52 -5.88 -2.86 -33.52
C LYS A 52 -4.63 -3.49 -32.91
N GLU A 53 -3.97 -2.81 -31.99
CA GLU A 53 -2.87 -3.43 -31.24
C GLU A 53 -3.43 -4.19 -30.05
N ASN A 54 -3.66 -5.50 -30.26
CA ASN A 54 -3.73 -6.48 -29.18
C ASN A 54 -2.39 -6.47 -28.45
N THR A 55 -2.24 -5.57 -27.47
CA THR A 55 -1.10 -5.57 -26.56
C THR A 55 -1.25 -6.77 -25.62
N SER A 56 -0.80 -7.93 -26.10
CA SER A 56 -0.54 -9.10 -25.29
C SER A 56 0.47 -8.70 -24.21
N SER A 57 -0.07 -8.25 -23.09
CA SER A 57 0.72 -7.84 -21.93
C SER A 57 1.56 -9.06 -21.52
N PRO A 58 2.89 -8.91 -21.32
CA PRO A 58 3.74 -10.02 -20.93
C PRO A 58 3.16 -10.66 -19.67
N LYS A 59 2.87 -11.98 -19.74
CA LYS A 59 2.31 -12.76 -18.63
C LYS A 59 3.10 -12.43 -17.37
N LEU A 60 2.43 -11.82 -16.39
CA LEU A 60 3.02 -11.47 -15.10
C LEU A 60 3.54 -12.76 -14.47
N LYS A 61 4.87 -12.96 -14.49
CA LYS A 61 5.51 -14.14 -13.89
C LYS A 61 5.52 -13.99 -12.37
N PHE A 62 4.38 -14.19 -11.72
CA PHE A 62 4.31 -14.44 -10.29
C PHE A 62 4.47 -15.94 -10.03
N THR A 63 4.97 -16.28 -8.84
CA THR A 63 5.19 -17.66 -8.41
C THR A 63 3.97 -18.19 -7.64
N ASP A 64 3.90 -19.52 -7.45
CA ASP A 64 2.85 -20.14 -6.64
C ASP A 64 2.85 -19.63 -5.19
N GLU A 65 4.01 -19.23 -4.66
CA GLU A 65 4.12 -18.61 -3.34
C GLU A 65 3.39 -17.27 -3.28
N ASP A 66 3.47 -16.46 -4.34
CA ASP A 66 2.79 -15.18 -4.40
C ASP A 66 1.27 -15.37 -4.45
N MET A 67 0.80 -16.41 -5.17
CA MET A 67 -0.62 -16.79 -5.17
C MET A 67 -1.09 -17.32 -3.82
N LYS A 68 -0.23 -18.00 -3.05
CA LYS A 68 -0.56 -18.41 -1.67
C LYS A 68 -0.79 -17.19 -0.77
N LEU A 69 0.08 -16.18 -0.86
CA LEU A 69 -0.10 -14.91 -0.15
C LEU A 69 -1.40 -14.19 -0.53
N VAL A 70 -1.79 -14.23 -1.81
CA VAL A 70 -3.09 -13.70 -2.25
C VAL A 70 -4.25 -14.43 -1.58
N LYS A 71 -4.23 -15.77 -1.55
CA LYS A 71 -5.28 -16.56 -0.92
C LYS A 71 -5.38 -16.28 0.58
N GLU A 72 -4.24 -16.18 1.27
CA GLU A 72 -4.18 -15.84 2.69
C GLU A 72 -4.80 -14.45 2.95
N LEU A 73 -4.40 -13.45 2.16
CA LEU A 73 -4.97 -12.10 2.27
C LEU A 73 -6.48 -12.08 2.00
N GLU A 74 -6.97 -12.82 0.99
CA GLU A 74 -8.40 -12.92 0.71
C GLU A 74 -9.18 -13.53 1.87
N THR A 75 -8.65 -14.57 2.51
CA THR A 75 -9.28 -15.19 3.68
C THR A 75 -9.38 -14.20 4.83
N LEU A 76 -8.29 -13.52 5.15
CA LEU A 76 -8.27 -12.53 6.24
C LEU A 76 -9.22 -11.36 5.99
N ILE A 77 -9.30 -10.85 4.75
CA ILE A 77 -10.26 -9.80 4.40
C ILE A 77 -11.70 -10.29 4.55
N LYS A 78 -12.01 -11.53 4.20
CA LYS A 78 -13.36 -12.10 4.35
C LYS A 78 -13.77 -12.30 5.80
N GLU A 79 -12.83 -12.60 6.68
CA GLU A 79 -13.09 -12.71 8.11
C GLU A 79 -13.50 -11.36 8.71
N VAL A 80 -12.90 -10.27 8.24
CA VAL A 80 -13.20 -8.90 8.69
C VAL A 80 -14.47 -8.35 8.02
N ASP A 81 -14.59 -8.53 6.71
CA ASP A 81 -15.74 -8.10 5.91
C ASP A 81 -16.26 -9.24 5.04
N PRO A 82 -17.21 -10.05 5.54
CA PRO A 82 -17.81 -11.14 4.78
C PRO A 82 -18.54 -10.69 3.50
N LYS A 83 -18.89 -9.41 3.39
CA LYS A 83 -19.56 -8.84 2.21
C LYS A 83 -18.58 -8.33 1.17
N HIS A 84 -17.27 -8.45 1.40
CA HIS A 84 -16.26 -7.95 0.49
C HIS A 84 -16.33 -8.66 -0.88
N LYS A 85 -16.60 -7.89 -1.94
CA LYS A 85 -16.72 -8.41 -3.31
C LYS A 85 -15.37 -8.41 -4.02
N PHE A 86 -14.74 -9.58 -4.10
CA PHE A 86 -13.54 -9.80 -4.92
C PHE A 86 -13.94 -9.91 -6.40
N ALA A 87 -13.46 -8.99 -7.25
CA ALA A 87 -13.85 -8.88 -8.65
C ALA A 87 -13.23 -9.94 -9.61
N GLY A 88 -12.94 -11.15 -9.11
CA GLY A 88 -12.50 -12.29 -9.91
C GLY A 88 -10.98 -12.41 -10.15
N GLY A 89 -10.61 -13.31 -11.08
CA GLY A 89 -9.24 -13.77 -11.31
C GLY A 89 -8.22 -12.67 -11.65
N ARG A 90 -8.60 -11.68 -12.47
CA ARG A 90 -7.68 -10.57 -12.83
C ARG A 90 -7.21 -9.75 -11.62
N ARG A 91 -8.07 -9.58 -10.60
CA ARG A 91 -7.68 -8.87 -9.37
C ARG A 91 -6.67 -9.70 -8.57
N ARG A 92 -6.87 -11.02 -8.51
CA ARG A 92 -5.93 -11.95 -7.86
C ARG A 92 -4.57 -11.94 -8.53
N GLU A 93 -4.53 -11.96 -9.86
CA GLU A 93 -3.27 -11.84 -10.63
C GLU A 93 -2.56 -10.51 -10.36
N LYS A 94 -3.31 -9.41 -10.28
CA LYS A 94 -2.74 -8.11 -9.91
C LYS A 94 -2.14 -8.16 -8.50
N TRP A 95 -2.86 -8.74 -7.54
CA TRP A 95 -2.37 -8.87 -6.16
C TRP A 95 -1.13 -9.77 -6.08
N ALA A 96 -1.10 -10.87 -6.84
CA ALA A 96 0.07 -11.74 -6.92
C ALA A 96 1.29 -10.99 -7.46
N ASN A 97 1.10 -10.16 -8.49
CA ASN A 97 2.16 -9.29 -8.96
C ASN A 97 2.59 -8.26 -7.91
N THR A 98 1.67 -7.71 -7.11
CA THR A 98 2.03 -6.82 -6.01
C THR A 98 2.91 -7.53 -4.97
N PHE A 99 2.59 -8.77 -4.57
CA PHE A 99 3.44 -9.56 -3.68
C PHE A 99 4.79 -9.92 -4.31
N ARG A 100 4.81 -10.26 -5.61
CA ARG A 100 6.05 -10.46 -6.36
C ARG A 100 6.94 -9.22 -6.29
N LEU A 101 6.37 -8.02 -6.46
CA LEU A 101 7.10 -6.76 -6.33
C LEU A 101 7.60 -6.54 -4.90
N MET A 102 6.81 -6.85 -3.87
CA MET A 102 7.28 -6.79 -2.48
C MET A 102 8.50 -7.69 -2.24
N ARG A 103 8.53 -8.87 -2.85
CA ARG A 103 9.69 -9.77 -2.72
C ARG A 103 10.90 -9.32 -3.52
N ARG A 104 10.69 -8.94 -4.78
CA ARG A 104 11.78 -8.66 -5.74
C ARG A 104 12.32 -7.25 -5.65
N GLN A 105 11.45 -6.28 -5.40
CA GLN A 105 11.80 -4.85 -5.38
C GLN A 105 11.94 -4.34 -3.95
N ASP A 106 11.04 -4.72 -3.05
CA ASP A 106 11.09 -4.27 -1.65
C ASP A 106 11.95 -5.20 -0.77
N HIS A 107 12.54 -6.25 -1.34
CA HIS A 107 13.39 -7.25 -0.69
C HIS A 107 12.78 -7.88 0.57
N ARG A 108 11.46 -8.07 0.58
CA ARG A 108 10.73 -8.67 1.71
C ARG A 108 10.64 -10.18 1.56
N THR A 109 10.90 -10.92 2.64
CA THR A 109 10.73 -12.38 2.60
C THR A 109 9.25 -12.75 2.71
N VAL A 110 8.88 -13.92 2.17
CA VAL A 110 7.49 -14.44 2.30
C VAL A 110 7.10 -14.57 3.78
N LYS A 111 8.04 -14.99 4.63
CA LYS A 111 7.84 -15.11 6.07
C LYS A 111 7.54 -13.74 6.71
N ASP A 112 8.33 -12.71 6.41
CA ASP A 112 8.08 -11.37 6.93
C ASP A 112 6.75 -10.80 6.44
N ILE A 113 6.38 -11.10 5.20
CA ILE A 113 5.09 -10.67 4.64
C ILE A 113 3.94 -11.28 5.46
N ARG A 114 3.97 -12.58 5.72
CA ARG A 114 2.96 -13.27 6.54
C ARG A 114 2.89 -12.72 7.95
N THR A 115 4.03 -12.57 8.62
CA THR A 115 4.07 -12.07 9.99
C THR A 115 3.48 -10.65 10.09
N VAL A 116 3.79 -9.76 9.14
CA VAL A 116 3.21 -8.42 9.10
C VAL A 116 1.72 -8.45 8.75
N MET A 117 1.30 -9.38 7.89
CA MET A 117 -0.11 -9.57 7.54
C MET A 117 -0.92 -10.01 8.76
N GLU A 118 -0.49 -11.05 9.47
CA GLU A 118 -1.13 -11.52 10.71
C GLU A 118 -1.23 -10.40 11.76
N ALA A 119 -0.14 -9.66 11.97
CA ALA A 119 -0.13 -8.52 12.90
C ALA A 119 -1.09 -7.40 12.49
N ALA A 120 -1.28 -7.19 11.19
CA ALA A 120 -2.18 -6.16 10.67
C ALA A 120 -3.65 -6.55 10.83
N PHE A 121 -3.99 -7.82 10.59
CA PHE A 121 -5.37 -8.30 10.73
C PHE A 121 -5.76 -8.60 12.19
N GLY A 122 -4.79 -8.80 13.08
CA GLY A 122 -5.03 -8.80 14.53
C GLY A 122 -5.29 -7.41 15.14
N ASP A 123 -5.04 -6.34 14.39
CA ASP A 123 -5.27 -4.96 14.82
C ASP A 123 -6.58 -4.43 14.24
N SER A 124 -7.50 -4.00 15.09
CA SER A 124 -8.84 -3.56 14.69
C SER A 124 -8.84 -2.35 13.76
N PHE A 125 -7.81 -1.50 13.82
CA PHE A 125 -7.68 -0.38 12.90
C PHE A 125 -7.17 -0.86 11.54
N TRP A 126 -6.04 -1.57 11.50
CA TRP A 126 -5.42 -1.96 10.24
C TRP A 126 -6.23 -2.99 9.45
N SER A 127 -6.95 -3.89 10.11
CA SER A 127 -7.82 -4.86 9.46
C SER A 127 -8.91 -4.19 8.59
N THR A 128 -9.40 -3.01 9.01
CA THR A 128 -10.39 -2.24 8.24
C THR A 128 -9.79 -1.46 7.07
N VAL A 129 -8.52 -1.05 7.21
CA VAL A 129 -7.78 -0.27 6.20
C VAL A 129 -7.27 -1.17 5.07
N ILE A 130 -6.80 -2.37 5.41
CA ILE A 130 -6.15 -3.27 4.46
C ILE A 130 -7.20 -4.13 3.76
N GLN A 131 -7.72 -3.61 2.65
CA GLN A 131 -8.69 -4.31 1.80
C GLN A 131 -8.11 -4.77 0.45
N SER A 132 -6.81 -4.63 0.25
CA SER A 132 -6.13 -5.06 -0.97
C SER A 132 -4.63 -5.26 -0.78
N ALA A 133 -4.00 -6.03 -1.67
CA ALA A 133 -2.54 -6.21 -1.66
C ALA A 133 -1.78 -4.89 -1.90
N ASP A 134 -2.35 -3.99 -2.71
CA ASP A 134 -1.76 -2.67 -2.98
C ASP A 134 -1.75 -1.81 -1.69
N GLY A 135 -2.87 -1.76 -0.96
CA GLY A 135 -2.97 -1.08 0.33
C GLY A 135 -2.06 -1.71 1.39
N PHE A 136 -1.97 -3.04 1.42
CA PHE A 136 -1.02 -3.74 2.28
C PHE A 136 0.44 -3.33 2.00
N ARG A 137 0.85 -3.30 0.72
CA ARG A 137 2.20 -2.88 0.33
C ARG A 137 2.49 -1.43 0.70
N GLU A 138 1.52 -0.54 0.49
CA GLU A 138 1.63 0.89 0.82
C GLU A 138 1.87 1.10 2.32
N HIS A 139 1.10 0.43 3.16
CA HIS A 139 1.19 0.58 4.62
C HIS A 139 2.20 -0.36 5.29
N TYR A 140 2.88 -1.22 4.55
CA TYR A 140 3.76 -2.25 5.10
C TYR A 140 4.81 -1.70 6.08
N ASN A 141 5.47 -0.59 5.74
CA ASN A 141 6.51 -0.02 6.60
C ASN A 141 5.94 0.51 7.93
N GLN A 142 4.71 1.04 7.91
CA GLN A 142 4.02 1.51 9.11
C GLN A 142 3.63 0.33 10.00
N LEU A 143 3.10 -0.74 9.40
CA LEU A 143 2.78 -1.99 10.08
C LEU A 143 4.01 -2.61 10.74
N ARG A 144 5.11 -2.71 9.99
CA ARG A 144 6.39 -3.23 10.49
C ARG A 144 6.93 -2.36 11.64
N ALA A 145 6.89 -1.04 11.50
CA ALA A 145 7.31 -0.13 12.56
C ALA A 145 6.45 -0.26 13.82
N LYS A 146 5.12 -0.40 13.67
CA LYS A 146 4.20 -0.64 14.79
C LYS A 146 4.51 -1.97 15.50
N MET A 147 4.77 -3.04 14.75
CA MET A 147 5.14 -4.34 15.30
C MET A 147 6.46 -4.29 16.09
N LEU A 148 7.46 -3.54 15.60
CA LEU A 148 8.74 -3.34 16.29
C LEU A 148 8.59 -2.40 17.51
N GLY A 149 7.83 -1.31 17.37
CA GLY A 149 7.60 -0.32 18.42
C GLY A 149 6.70 -0.84 19.56
N GLY A 150 5.78 -1.76 19.26
CA GLY A 150 4.97 -2.45 20.26
C GLY A 150 5.80 -3.26 21.27
N LYS A 151 7.01 -3.69 20.90
CA LYS A 151 7.95 -4.34 21.83
C LYS A 151 8.65 -3.36 22.79
N ASN A 152 8.64 -2.06 22.49
CA ASN A 152 9.38 -1.04 23.26
C ASN A 152 8.51 -0.20 24.20
N ASN A 153 7.19 -0.45 24.26
CA ASN A 153 6.24 0.38 25.03
C ASN A 153 6.25 0.18 26.56
N GLY A 154 7.36 -0.28 27.13
CA GLY A 154 7.58 -0.34 28.58
C GLY A 154 8.35 0.86 29.17
N LYS A 155 8.89 1.78 28.36
CA LYS A 155 9.67 2.91 28.87
C LYS A 155 9.23 4.22 28.22
N LYS A 156 8.21 4.85 28.81
CA LYS A 156 7.97 6.29 28.63
C LYS A 156 9.22 7.01 29.16
N PRO A 157 9.92 7.86 28.38
CA PRO A 157 10.89 8.77 28.96
C PRO A 157 10.11 9.78 29.79
N GLU A 158 10.23 9.66 31.11
CA GLU A 158 9.79 10.65 32.09
C GLU A 158 10.46 11.98 31.73
N ARG A 159 9.69 12.88 31.12
CA ARG A 159 10.16 14.25 30.89
C ARG A 159 10.11 14.96 32.23
N SER A 160 11.24 14.98 32.93
CA SER A 160 11.49 15.91 34.04
C SER A 160 11.28 17.33 33.53
N ALA A 161 10.22 17.99 33.99
CA ALA A 161 10.00 19.40 33.71
C ALA A 161 11.12 20.23 34.36
N PRO A 162 11.77 21.16 33.66
CA PRO A 162 12.63 22.12 34.32
C PRO A 162 11.76 23.11 35.09
N TYR A 163 11.87 23.07 36.42
CA TYR A 163 11.43 24.16 37.30
C TYR A 163 12.23 25.40 36.96
N HIS A 164 11.58 26.49 36.55
CA HIS A 164 12.04 27.87 36.74
C HIS A 164 10.81 28.74 37.04
#